data_AF-A0A2V6RQK3-F1
#
_entry.id   AF-A0A2V6RQK3-F1
#
_cell.length_a   1.000
_cell.length_b   1.000
_cell.length_c   1.000
_cell.angle_alpha   90.00
_cell.angle_beta   90.00
_cell.angle_gamma   90.00
#
_symmetry.space_group_name_H-M   'P 1'
#
loop_
_entity.id
_entity.type
_entity.pdbx_description
1 polymer ?
#
loop_
_entity_poly.entity_id
_entity_poly.type
_entity_poly.pdbx_seq_one_letter_code
_entity_poly.pdbx_strand_id
1 'polypeptide(L)'
;MAPRLHAKLSARTGRNTPYAASGVAMPKVTMNRAATISQRRAGGRTLRVLPHRGGPRSPADGRACPRPRVWCINGGDGNPNGGEDDMTQLRIPLDAQRFAKGLTWKDYMAQMGDTRARTEDNYAKSVLTEDERKFFGTVTQVPYVLMLAENWCGDVHRNSPLIAHISEAMPHCELRVFFRDQNPDLRDTFLNNGYQSIPVVVFFDRDWNEIGRWIERAHAATAKVSGIRAKTLDVAPKDKQDAAMAEYRKQVQAEYDVPGGPLWRAAAQEVRLLLEQRLGLAPKK
;
A
#
# COMPACT_ATOMS: atom_id res chain seq x y z
N MET A 1 16.35 71.89 28.33
CA MET A 1 16.98 70.84 27.52
C MET A 1 17.33 69.67 28.43
N ALA A 2 16.76 68.50 28.20
CA ALA A 2 16.95 67.29 29.02
C ALA A 2 18.33 66.65 28.80
N PRO A 3 18.93 65.98 29.81
CA PRO A 3 20.12 65.18 29.63
C PRO A 3 19.82 63.68 29.42
N ARG A 4 20.73 63.04 28.70
CA ARG A 4 20.77 61.61 28.34
C ARG A 4 21.07 60.72 29.55
N LEU A 5 20.46 59.53 29.58
CA LEU A 5 20.85 58.41 30.44
C LEU A 5 21.29 57.22 29.58
N HIS A 6 22.52 56.75 29.82
CA HIS A 6 23.00 55.43 29.45
C HIS A 6 22.73 54.45 30.59
N ALA A 7 22.46 53.18 30.29
CA ALA A 7 22.62 52.08 31.24
C ALA A 7 23.23 50.85 30.57
N LYS A 8 24.12 50.21 31.34
CA LYS A 8 25.09 49.16 30.99
C LYS A 8 24.51 47.74 31.07
N LEU A 9 25.25 46.83 30.45
CA LEU A 9 25.19 45.37 30.57
C LEU A 9 25.16 44.85 32.02
N SER A 10 24.54 43.69 32.21
CA SER A 10 24.77 42.81 33.37
C SER A 10 24.93 41.34 32.95
N ALA A 11 25.68 40.60 33.77
CA ALA A 11 26.48 39.42 33.47
C ALA A 11 25.78 38.07 33.74
N ARG A 12 26.40 37.02 33.18
CA ARG A 12 26.18 35.59 33.51
C ARG A 12 26.64 35.26 34.94
N THR A 13 25.88 34.40 35.60
CA THR A 13 26.38 33.35 36.52
C THR A 13 25.42 32.16 36.50
N GLY A 14 25.96 30.94 36.69
CA GLY A 14 25.19 29.70 36.64
C GLY A 14 25.24 28.90 37.94
N ARG A 15 24.55 27.75 37.87
CA ARG A 15 24.60 26.52 38.71
C ARG A 15 23.90 26.49 40.08
N ASN A 16 22.88 25.62 40.15
CA ASN A 16 22.70 24.43 41.02
C ASN A 16 21.43 24.32 41.90
N THR A 17 20.62 23.28 41.56
CA THR A 17 19.85 22.31 42.39
C THR A 17 18.61 22.78 43.19
N PRO A 18 17.64 21.90 43.60
CA PRO A 18 17.64 20.43 43.64
C PRO A 18 16.37 19.68 43.14
N TYR A 19 16.49 18.34 43.22
CA TYR A 19 15.53 17.24 43.07
C TYR A 19 14.18 17.39 43.81
N ALA A 20 13.09 16.89 43.20
CA ALA A 20 11.96 16.26 43.90
C ALA A 20 11.31 15.20 42.99
N ALA A 21 11.12 14.02 43.56
CA ALA A 21 10.61 12.82 42.92
C ALA A 21 9.08 12.77 42.89
N SER A 22 8.50 12.20 41.83
CA SER A 22 7.22 11.50 41.90
C SER A 22 7.28 10.29 40.97
N GLY A 23 7.13 9.11 41.57
CA GLY A 23 7.17 7.82 40.88
C GLY A 23 5.83 7.48 40.25
N VAL A 24 5.89 6.92 39.04
CA VAL A 24 4.88 5.99 38.54
C VAL A 24 5.63 4.81 37.95
N ALA A 25 5.35 3.62 38.51
CA ALA A 25 5.98 2.38 38.14
C ALA A 25 5.56 1.93 36.73
N MET A 26 6.53 1.64 35.86
CA MET A 26 6.30 1.00 34.56
C MET A 26 6.14 -0.52 34.73
N PRO A 27 5.19 -1.17 34.02
CA PRO A 27 5.08 -2.62 34.04
C PRO A 27 6.26 -3.26 33.28
N LYS A 28 6.90 -4.24 33.93
CA LYS A 28 7.99 -5.05 33.36
C LYS A 28 7.44 -5.92 32.22
N VAL A 29 7.93 -5.68 31.01
CA VAL A 29 7.74 -6.58 29.87
C VAL A 29 8.74 -7.73 30.00
N THR A 30 8.24 -8.90 30.36
CA THR A 30 9.01 -10.15 30.36
C THR A 30 9.16 -10.63 28.93
N MET A 31 10.37 -10.50 28.36
CA MET A 31 10.73 -11.15 27.10
C MET A 31 10.84 -12.67 27.33
N ASN A 32 9.87 -13.44 26.87
CA ASN A 32 10.03 -14.88 26.72
C ASN A 32 10.92 -15.18 25.51
N ARG A 33 12.08 -15.77 25.78
CA ARG A 33 13.02 -16.27 24.77
C ARG A 33 12.36 -17.32 23.88
N ALA A 34 12.62 -17.21 22.59
CA ALA A 34 12.27 -18.19 21.58
C ALA A 34 12.86 -19.57 21.91
N ALA A 35 12.02 -20.59 21.89
CA ALA A 35 12.44 -21.98 21.99
C ALA A 35 13.06 -22.43 20.65
N THR A 36 14.31 -22.87 20.73
CA THR A 36 15.08 -23.47 19.64
C THR A 36 14.42 -24.78 19.18
N ILE A 37 13.85 -24.79 17.97
CA ILE A 37 13.42 -26.03 17.32
C ILE A 37 14.66 -26.71 16.73
N SER A 38 15.03 -27.82 17.36
CA SER A 38 16.05 -28.77 16.91
C SER A 38 15.59 -29.47 15.63
N GLN A 39 16.36 -29.33 14.55
CA GLN A 39 16.20 -30.10 13.32
C GLN A 39 16.57 -31.57 13.60
N ARG A 40 15.59 -32.47 13.64
CA ARG A 40 15.82 -33.90 13.50
C ARG A 40 16.02 -34.25 12.03
N ARG A 41 17.22 -34.74 11.71
CA ARG A 41 17.51 -35.47 10.47
C ARG A 41 16.78 -36.82 10.49
N ALA A 42 15.94 -37.06 9.49
CA ALA A 42 15.61 -38.38 8.98
C ALA A 42 16.03 -38.34 7.50
N GLY A 43 17.00 -39.12 7.06
CA GLY A 43 16.87 -40.56 6.89
C GLY A 43 16.88 -40.80 5.38
N GLY A 44 18.06 -41.04 4.83
CA GLY A 44 18.27 -41.24 3.40
C GLY A 44 17.50 -42.42 2.86
N ARG A 45 17.03 -42.29 1.62
CA ARG A 45 16.77 -43.44 0.75
C ARG A 45 17.09 -43.04 -0.69
N THR A 46 18.20 -43.61 -1.14
CA THR A 46 18.72 -43.62 -2.50
C THR A 46 17.70 -44.27 -3.44
N LEU A 47 17.36 -43.61 -4.54
CA LEU A 47 16.79 -44.27 -5.70
C LEU A 47 17.69 -44.05 -6.92
N ARG A 48 18.08 -45.18 -7.50
CA ARG A 48 18.95 -45.37 -8.67
C ARG A 48 18.47 -44.58 -9.89
N VAL A 49 19.42 -43.92 -10.56
CA VAL A 49 19.31 -43.47 -11.95
C VAL A 49 19.81 -44.61 -12.86
N LEU A 50 18.98 -45.04 -13.81
CA LEU A 50 19.37 -45.92 -14.92
C LEU A 50 19.53 -45.07 -16.19
N PRO A 51 20.58 -45.26 -17.00
CA PRO A 51 20.79 -44.48 -18.21
C PRO A 51 20.10 -45.13 -19.42
N HIS A 52 19.33 -44.34 -20.18
CA HIS A 52 18.89 -44.72 -21.52
C HIS A 52 20.03 -44.52 -22.53
N ARG A 53 20.42 -45.62 -23.19
CA ARG A 53 21.29 -45.63 -24.38
C ARG A 53 20.51 -45.17 -25.61
N GLY A 54 21.15 -44.33 -26.42
CA GLY A 54 20.69 -43.94 -27.75
C GLY A 54 21.12 -44.90 -28.87
N GLY A 55 20.50 -44.72 -30.03
CA GLY A 55 20.82 -45.34 -31.33
C GLY A 55 19.67 -45.12 -32.34
N PRO A 56 19.90 -45.17 -33.67
CA PRO A 56 19.98 -43.96 -34.51
C PRO A 56 18.87 -43.78 -35.58
N ARG A 57 18.89 -42.60 -36.24
CA ARG A 57 18.05 -42.11 -37.36
C ARG A 57 18.34 -42.86 -38.68
N SER A 58 17.36 -43.10 -39.58
CA SER A 58 16.86 -42.25 -40.71
C SER A 58 16.09 -43.15 -41.72
N PRO A 59 15.51 -42.68 -42.86
CA PRO A 59 14.58 -41.56 -43.13
C PRO A 59 13.40 -41.94 -44.10
N ALA A 60 12.57 -40.94 -44.48
CA ALA A 60 11.47 -40.95 -45.49
C ALA A 60 10.18 -41.70 -45.07
N ASP A 61 8.95 -41.30 -45.39
CA ASP A 61 8.40 -40.57 -46.53
C ASP A 61 7.06 -39.88 -46.14
N GLY A 62 6.56 -38.94 -46.93
CA GLY A 62 5.48 -38.00 -46.61
C GLY A 62 4.03 -38.54 -46.55
N ARG A 63 3.17 -37.82 -45.79
CA ARG A 63 1.87 -37.25 -46.21
C ARG A 63 0.96 -36.91 -45.01
N ALA A 64 0.31 -35.75 -45.13
CA ALA A 64 -1.02 -35.36 -44.66
C ALA A 64 -1.30 -35.15 -43.14
N CYS A 65 -1.67 -33.92 -42.81
CA CYS A 65 -2.54 -33.55 -41.68
C CYS A 65 -3.89 -34.28 -41.74
N PRO A 66 -4.51 -34.54 -40.58
CA PRO A 66 -5.81 -33.90 -40.36
C PRO A 66 -6.05 -33.41 -38.90
N ARG A 67 -6.69 -32.25 -38.78
CA ARG A 67 -7.52 -31.85 -37.62
C ARG A 67 -9.00 -32.14 -37.97
N PRO A 68 -9.97 -31.97 -37.05
CA PRO A 68 -10.03 -32.33 -35.63
C PRO A 68 -11.25 -33.23 -35.35
N ARG A 69 -11.26 -33.99 -34.25
CA ARG A 69 -12.45 -34.75 -33.83
C ARG A 69 -13.15 -34.02 -32.69
N VAL A 70 -14.35 -33.52 -33.00
CA VAL A 70 -15.40 -33.07 -32.08
C VAL A 70 -15.78 -34.21 -31.14
N TRP A 71 -15.98 -33.91 -29.85
CA TRP A 71 -16.73 -34.78 -28.95
C TRP A 71 -17.85 -33.98 -28.29
N CYS A 72 -19.06 -34.26 -28.73
CA CYS A 72 -20.28 -34.01 -27.99
C CYS A 72 -20.41 -35.09 -26.91
N ILE A 73 -20.83 -34.73 -25.71
CA ILE A 73 -21.43 -35.66 -24.75
C ILE A 73 -22.70 -35.02 -24.19
N ASN A 74 -23.82 -35.71 -24.44
CA ASN A 74 -25.15 -35.43 -23.92
C ASN A 74 -25.25 -35.83 -22.45
N GLY A 75 -26.05 -35.05 -21.71
CA GLY A 75 -27.18 -35.56 -20.93
C GLY A 75 -26.91 -36.58 -19.82
N GLY A 76 -26.81 -36.06 -18.60
CA GLY A 76 -27.67 -36.45 -17.47
C GLY A 76 -27.60 -37.88 -16.95
N ASP A 77 -26.89 -38.05 -15.84
CA ASP A 77 -27.21 -39.03 -14.80
C ASP A 77 -27.04 -38.34 -13.44
N GLY A 78 -28.12 -38.32 -12.66
CA GLY A 78 -28.19 -37.66 -11.36
C GLY A 78 -27.34 -38.35 -10.29
N ASN A 79 -26.52 -37.56 -9.61
CA ASN A 79 -25.87 -37.92 -8.36
C ASN A 79 -26.34 -36.92 -7.27
N PRO A 80 -27.07 -37.34 -6.22
CA PRO A 80 -27.64 -36.40 -5.26
C PRO A 80 -26.67 -35.97 -4.14
N ASN A 81 -25.38 -36.28 -4.23
CA ASN A 81 -24.38 -35.88 -3.23
C ASN A 81 -23.07 -35.41 -3.88
N GLY A 82 -23.15 -34.54 -4.88
CA GLY A 82 -22.03 -33.71 -5.30
C GLY A 82 -22.16 -32.37 -4.60
N GLY A 83 -21.32 -32.11 -3.60
CA GLY A 83 -21.23 -30.78 -3.00
C GLY A 83 -21.09 -29.75 -4.10
N GLU A 84 -21.89 -28.69 -4.02
CA GLU A 84 -21.59 -27.44 -4.67
C GLU A 84 -20.18 -27.06 -4.23
N ASP A 85 -19.19 -27.41 -5.05
CA ASP A 85 -17.92 -26.71 -5.09
C ASP A 85 -18.27 -25.34 -5.67
N ASP A 86 -18.82 -24.57 -4.75
CA ASP A 86 -18.97 -23.14 -4.66
C ASP A 86 -17.92 -22.50 -5.55
N MET A 87 -18.35 -22.11 -6.74
CA MET A 87 -17.77 -21.00 -7.47
C MET A 87 -18.00 -19.75 -6.60
N THR A 88 -17.34 -19.73 -5.43
CA THR A 88 -17.16 -18.57 -4.57
C THR A 88 -16.50 -17.56 -5.49
N GLN A 89 -17.31 -16.71 -6.09
CA GLN A 89 -16.81 -15.39 -6.44
C GLN A 89 -16.13 -14.91 -5.17
N LEU A 90 -14.81 -14.77 -5.21
CA LEU A 90 -13.97 -14.36 -4.09
C LEU A 90 -14.47 -12.98 -3.65
N ARG A 91 -15.49 -13.00 -2.79
CA ARG A 91 -16.11 -11.80 -2.27
C ARG A 91 -15.07 -11.15 -1.41
N ILE A 92 -14.81 -9.87 -1.66
CA ILE A 92 -13.92 -9.08 -0.82
C ILE A 92 -14.41 -9.25 0.62
N PRO A 93 -13.55 -9.64 1.59
CA PRO A 93 -13.97 -9.95 2.95
C PRO A 93 -14.24 -8.65 3.74
N LEU A 94 -15.13 -7.82 3.23
CA LEU A 94 -15.50 -6.51 3.77
C LEU A 94 -17.03 -6.37 3.72
N ASP A 95 -17.60 -6.04 4.85
CA ASP A 95 -19.00 -5.68 5.03
C ASP A 95 -19.10 -4.43 5.91
N ALA A 96 -20.33 -3.95 6.14
CA ALA A 96 -20.57 -2.77 6.96
C ALA A 96 -20.03 -2.88 8.39
N GLN A 97 -20.16 -4.06 9.02
CA GLN A 97 -19.70 -4.26 10.39
C GLN A 97 -18.18 -4.20 10.48
N ARG A 98 -17.48 -4.82 9.52
CA ARG A 98 -16.02 -4.78 9.46
C ARG A 98 -15.54 -3.40 9.10
N PHE A 99 -16.14 -2.75 8.10
CA PHE A 99 -15.78 -1.40 7.68
C PHE A 99 -15.82 -0.41 8.85
N ALA A 100 -16.86 -0.48 9.68
CA ALA A 100 -17.00 0.35 10.88
C ALA A 100 -15.88 0.15 11.93
N LYS A 101 -15.18 -0.99 11.92
CA LYS A 101 -14.00 -1.24 12.79
C LYS A 101 -12.73 -0.57 12.28
N GLY A 102 -12.71 -0.13 11.02
CA GLY A 102 -11.58 0.61 10.47
C GLY A 102 -11.40 1.96 11.16
N LEU A 103 -10.17 2.45 11.17
CA LEU A 103 -9.85 3.74 11.77
C LEU A 103 -10.32 4.86 10.84
N THR A 104 -10.84 5.94 11.40
CA THR A 104 -10.94 7.19 10.62
C THR A 104 -9.53 7.66 10.25
N TRP A 105 -9.40 8.51 9.23
CA TRP A 105 -8.10 9.12 8.90
C TRP A 105 -7.45 9.81 10.12
N LYS A 106 -8.26 10.52 10.91
CA LYS A 106 -7.82 11.18 12.15
C LYS A 106 -7.28 10.19 13.18
N ASP A 107 -7.98 9.08 13.42
CA ASP A 107 -7.57 8.07 14.42
C ASP A 107 -6.34 7.29 13.95
N TYR A 108 -6.22 7.05 12.64
CA TYR A 108 -5.03 6.47 12.03
C TYR A 108 -3.81 7.36 12.21
N MET A 109 -3.94 8.66 11.92
CA MET A 109 -2.89 9.66 12.13
C MET A 109 -2.44 9.75 13.59
N ALA A 110 -3.37 9.60 14.54
CA ALA A 110 -3.05 9.59 15.97
C ALA A 110 -2.17 8.41 16.40
N GLN A 111 -2.17 7.30 15.63
CA GLN A 111 -1.39 6.09 15.92
C GLN A 111 -0.03 6.02 15.21
N MET A 112 0.37 7.06 14.47
CA MET A 112 1.61 7.05 13.66
C MET A 112 2.91 7.25 14.46
N GLY A 113 2.85 7.64 15.73
CA GLY A 113 4.04 7.93 16.54
C GLY A 113 4.97 8.95 15.88
N ASP A 114 6.27 8.64 15.83
CA ASP A 114 7.32 9.54 15.31
C ASP A 114 7.18 9.86 13.80
N THR A 115 6.44 9.03 13.05
CA THR A 115 6.24 9.25 11.61
C THR A 115 5.09 10.21 11.30
N ARG A 116 4.31 10.59 12.31
CA ARG A 116 3.12 11.44 12.18
C ARG A 116 3.45 12.80 11.54
N ALA A 117 4.49 13.48 12.03
CA ALA A 117 4.85 14.83 11.56
C ALA A 117 5.15 14.85 10.05
N ARG A 118 5.79 13.79 9.52
CA ARG A 118 6.06 13.65 8.09
C ARG A 118 4.75 13.49 7.29
N THR A 119 3.80 12.71 7.80
CA THR A 119 2.51 12.55 7.13
C THR A 119 1.69 13.83 7.17
N GLU A 120 1.71 14.56 8.29
CA GLU A 120 1.02 15.85 8.44
C GLU A 120 1.58 16.90 7.48
N ASP A 121 2.91 16.96 7.32
CA ASP A 121 3.55 17.82 6.32
C ASP A 121 3.11 17.50 4.89
N ASN A 122 3.11 16.21 4.51
CA ASN A 122 2.60 15.80 3.20
C ASN A 122 1.08 16.05 3.06
N TYR A 123 0.29 15.93 4.13
CA TYR A 123 -1.14 16.27 4.12
C TYR A 123 -1.36 17.76 3.84
N ALA A 124 -0.56 18.64 4.46
CA ALA A 124 -0.63 20.09 4.21
C ALA A 124 -0.23 20.47 2.77
N LYS A 125 0.67 19.72 2.14
CA LYS A 125 1.18 19.99 0.78
C LYS A 125 0.36 19.36 -0.34
N SER A 126 -0.29 18.23 -0.08
CA SER A 126 -1.04 17.44 -1.06
C SER A 126 -2.49 17.86 -1.26
N VAL A 127 -2.84 19.08 -0.84
CA VAL A 127 -4.18 19.64 -1.01
C VAL A 127 -4.59 19.61 -2.48
N LEU A 128 -5.85 19.28 -2.73
CA LEU A 128 -6.44 19.25 -4.07
C LEU A 128 -6.36 20.63 -4.73
N THR A 129 -6.30 20.66 -6.06
CA THR A 129 -6.57 21.90 -6.81
C THR A 129 -8.07 22.20 -6.80
N GLU A 130 -8.46 23.40 -7.26
CA GLU A 130 -9.87 23.75 -7.37
C GLU A 130 -10.61 22.85 -8.36
N ASP A 131 -9.98 22.54 -9.51
CA ASP A 131 -10.56 21.65 -10.52
C ASP A 131 -10.70 20.22 -10.00
N GLU A 132 -9.73 19.72 -9.24
CA GLU A 132 -9.79 18.42 -8.59
C GLU A 132 -10.92 18.37 -7.55
N ARG A 133 -11.00 19.37 -6.65
CA ARG A 133 -12.11 19.47 -5.68
C ARG A 133 -13.47 19.50 -6.37
N LYS A 134 -13.61 20.31 -7.42
CA LYS A 134 -14.85 20.42 -8.19
C LYS A 134 -15.24 19.08 -8.79
N PHE A 135 -14.29 18.34 -9.37
CA PHE A 135 -14.57 17.02 -9.92
C PHE A 135 -15.01 16.04 -8.82
N PHE A 136 -14.20 15.85 -7.77
CA PHE A 136 -14.51 14.88 -6.71
C PHE A 136 -15.79 15.25 -5.95
N GLY A 137 -16.11 16.54 -5.84
CA GLY A 137 -17.37 17.05 -5.31
C GLY A 137 -18.63 16.60 -6.08
N THR A 138 -18.49 16.10 -7.31
CA THR A 138 -19.61 15.53 -8.09
C THR A 138 -19.79 14.02 -7.91
N VAL A 139 -18.83 13.34 -7.30
CA VAL A 139 -18.84 11.88 -7.15
C VAL A 139 -19.64 11.49 -5.91
N THR A 140 -20.87 11.00 -6.12
CA THR A 140 -21.80 10.63 -5.03
C THR A 140 -22.06 9.12 -4.94
N GLN A 141 -21.52 8.36 -5.90
CA GLN A 141 -21.71 6.91 -6.02
C GLN A 141 -20.71 6.10 -5.19
N VAL A 142 -19.78 6.78 -4.49
CA VAL A 142 -18.70 6.17 -3.71
C VAL A 142 -18.88 6.51 -2.22
N PRO A 143 -19.81 5.86 -1.51
CA PRO A 143 -20.02 6.09 -0.08
C PRO A 143 -18.87 5.56 0.78
N TYR A 144 -18.11 4.56 0.33
CA TYR A 144 -17.12 3.88 1.15
C TYR A 144 -15.77 3.76 0.46
N VAL A 145 -14.71 4.13 1.18
CA VAL A 145 -13.32 3.96 0.77
C VAL A 145 -12.57 3.21 1.86
N LEU A 146 -11.94 2.11 1.48
CA LEU A 146 -11.02 1.37 2.33
C LEU A 146 -9.59 1.71 1.95
N MET A 147 -8.74 1.95 2.95
CA MET A 147 -7.29 2.04 2.77
C MET A 147 -6.57 0.97 3.61
N LEU A 148 -5.78 0.10 2.98
CA LEU A 148 -4.76 -0.67 3.70
C LEU A 148 -3.47 0.14 3.76
N ALA A 149 -2.93 0.34 4.96
CA ALA A 149 -1.74 1.15 5.16
C ALA A 149 -0.93 0.69 6.38
N GLU A 150 0.36 1.02 6.38
CA GLU A 150 1.26 0.84 7.52
C GLU A 150 2.17 2.06 7.68
N ASN A 151 2.37 2.48 8.92
CA ASN A 151 3.16 3.67 9.25
C ASN A 151 4.68 3.50 9.04
N TRP A 152 5.14 2.29 8.72
CA TRP A 152 6.54 2.05 8.35
C TRP A 152 6.81 2.31 6.87
N CYS A 153 5.78 2.44 6.02
CA CYS A 153 5.92 2.55 4.58
C CYS A 153 6.07 4.01 4.11
N GLY A 154 7.16 4.30 3.40
CA GLY A 154 7.40 5.62 2.81
C GLY A 154 6.31 6.08 1.84
N ASP A 155 5.76 5.16 1.05
CA ASP A 155 4.73 5.49 0.05
C ASP A 155 3.36 5.77 0.68
N VAL A 156 3.08 5.19 1.86
CA VAL A 156 1.91 5.55 2.66
C VAL A 156 1.98 7.01 3.09
N HIS A 157 3.11 7.44 3.65
CA HIS A 157 3.27 8.84 4.08
C HIS A 157 3.16 9.85 2.94
N ARG A 158 3.52 9.46 1.72
CA ARG A 158 3.50 10.36 0.56
C ARG A 158 2.13 10.40 -0.11
N ASN A 159 1.47 9.26 -0.26
CA ASN A 159 0.27 9.18 -1.09
C ASN A 159 -1.05 9.12 -0.31
N SER A 160 -1.08 8.49 0.88
CA SER A 160 -2.31 8.41 1.68
C SER A 160 -2.91 9.78 2.03
N PRO A 161 -2.12 10.85 2.28
CA PRO A 161 -2.69 12.16 2.55
C PRO A 161 -3.52 12.75 1.40
N LEU A 162 -3.08 12.58 0.15
CA LEU A 162 -3.86 12.99 -1.02
C LEU A 162 -5.18 12.22 -1.10
N ILE A 163 -5.15 10.92 -0.83
CA ILE A 163 -6.34 10.06 -0.86
C ILE A 163 -7.34 10.46 0.22
N ALA A 164 -6.85 10.87 1.40
CA ALA A 164 -7.70 11.44 2.44
C ALA A 164 -8.41 12.70 1.93
N HIS A 165 -7.70 13.64 1.29
CA HIS A 165 -8.31 14.82 0.67
C HIS A 165 -9.34 14.47 -0.42
N ILE A 166 -9.05 13.47 -1.26
CA ILE A 166 -9.99 12.99 -2.29
C ILE A 166 -11.26 12.46 -1.64
N SER A 167 -11.12 11.64 -0.60
CA SER A 167 -12.27 11.05 0.11
C SER A 167 -13.10 12.11 0.82
N GLU A 168 -12.46 13.11 1.42
CA GLU A 168 -13.12 14.26 2.07
C GLU A 168 -13.86 15.17 1.08
N ALA A 169 -13.40 15.24 -0.17
CA ALA A 169 -14.05 16.04 -1.21
C ALA A 169 -15.28 15.35 -1.82
N MET A 170 -15.41 14.03 -1.70
CA MET A 170 -16.56 13.28 -2.23
C MET A 170 -17.75 13.33 -1.25
N PRO A 171 -18.95 13.80 -1.67
CA PRO A 171 -20.10 13.88 -0.78
C PRO A 171 -20.51 12.53 -0.23
N HIS A 172 -20.74 12.47 1.09
CA HIS A 172 -21.15 11.25 1.82
C HIS A 172 -20.14 10.10 1.76
N CYS A 173 -18.92 10.35 1.30
CA CYS A 173 -17.85 9.36 1.31
C CYS A 173 -17.23 9.23 2.71
N GLU A 174 -17.03 8.00 3.14
CA GLU A 174 -16.34 7.68 4.38
C GLU A 174 -15.04 6.91 4.06
N LEU A 175 -13.91 7.39 4.59
CA LEU A 175 -12.63 6.71 4.50
C LEU A 175 -12.34 5.95 5.80
N ARG A 176 -12.07 4.65 5.67
CA ARG A 176 -11.62 3.78 6.77
C ARG A 176 -10.28 3.14 6.48
N VAL A 177 -9.33 3.31 7.40
CA VAL A 177 -7.98 2.77 7.31
C VAL A 177 -7.86 1.50 8.14
N PHE A 178 -7.26 0.47 7.54
CA PHE A 178 -6.96 -0.80 8.17
C PHE A 178 -5.45 -1.05 8.12
N PHE A 179 -4.89 -1.52 9.23
CA PHE A 179 -3.51 -2.00 9.25
C PHE A 179 -3.42 -3.28 8.42
N ARG A 180 -2.58 -3.24 7.40
CA ARG A 180 -2.33 -4.33 6.46
C ARG A 180 -1.91 -5.61 7.17
N ASP A 181 -1.00 -5.51 8.12
CA ASP A 181 -0.37 -6.65 8.80
C ASP A 181 -1.35 -7.35 9.74
N GLN A 182 -2.36 -6.63 10.23
CA GLN A 182 -3.46 -7.15 11.06
C GLN A 182 -4.64 -7.70 10.24
N ASN A 183 -4.65 -7.49 8.92
CA ASN A 183 -5.75 -7.89 8.03
C ASN A 183 -5.22 -8.71 6.84
N PRO A 184 -4.65 -9.91 7.08
CA PRO A 184 -4.01 -10.73 6.05
C PRO A 184 -4.97 -11.17 4.93
N ASP A 185 -6.24 -11.36 5.24
CA ASP A 185 -7.28 -11.73 4.28
C ASP A 185 -7.62 -10.59 3.30
N LEU A 186 -7.75 -9.35 3.80
CA LEU A 186 -7.86 -8.17 2.93
C LEU A 186 -6.58 -7.96 2.13
N ARG A 187 -5.43 -8.08 2.78
CA ARG A 187 -4.11 -7.96 2.14
C ARG A 187 -3.95 -8.90 0.95
N ASP A 188 -4.33 -10.17 1.12
CA ASP A 188 -4.18 -11.20 0.09
C ASP A 188 -5.23 -11.06 -1.03
N THR A 189 -6.34 -10.36 -0.77
CA THR A 189 -7.33 -9.96 -1.79
C THR A 189 -6.80 -8.87 -2.73
N PHE A 190 -5.89 -8.00 -2.24
CA PHE A 190 -5.43 -6.81 -2.95
C PHE A 190 -3.96 -6.85 -3.37
N LEU A 191 -3.44 -8.04 -3.72
CA LEU A 191 -2.07 -8.18 -4.21
C LEU A 191 -1.85 -7.40 -5.51
N ASN A 192 -0.71 -6.72 -5.57
CA ASN A 192 -0.24 -5.99 -6.74
C ASN A 192 0.72 -6.88 -7.54
N ASN A 193 0.23 -7.66 -8.50
CA ASN A 193 1.06 -8.62 -9.25
C ASN A 193 1.82 -9.60 -8.31
N GLY A 194 1.13 -10.11 -7.29
CA GLY A 194 1.71 -10.97 -6.25
C GLY A 194 2.46 -10.20 -5.15
N TYR A 195 2.72 -8.90 -5.34
CA TYR A 195 3.35 -8.07 -4.33
C TYR A 195 2.36 -7.56 -3.31
N GLN A 196 2.90 -7.48 -2.11
CA GLN A 196 2.23 -7.02 -0.93
C GLN A 196 2.36 -5.49 -0.76
N SER A 197 1.94 -4.74 -1.80
CA SER A 197 2.07 -3.28 -1.84
C SER A 197 1.13 -2.54 -0.87
N ILE A 198 1.51 -1.32 -0.48
CA ILE A 198 0.71 -0.33 0.26
C ILE A 198 1.14 1.11 -0.07
N PRO A 199 0.23 2.10 0.01
CA PRO A 199 -1.17 1.95 0.41
C PRO A 199 -2.00 1.26 -0.67
N VAL A 200 -3.00 0.48 -0.28
CA VAL A 200 -4.06 0.02 -1.20
C VAL A 200 -5.29 0.84 -0.89
N VAL A 201 -5.90 1.45 -1.91
CA VAL A 201 -7.13 2.24 -1.78
C VAL A 201 -8.20 1.59 -2.63
N VAL A 202 -9.36 1.30 -2.06
CA VAL A 202 -10.45 0.63 -2.74
C VAL A 202 -11.73 1.43 -2.54
N PHE A 203 -12.43 1.71 -3.64
CA PHE A 203 -13.65 2.49 -3.69
C PHE A 203 -14.84 1.53 -3.87
N PHE A 204 -15.87 1.68 -3.04
CA PHE A 204 -17.04 0.80 -3.05
C PHE A 204 -18.34 1.58 -3.23
N ASP A 205 -19.33 0.92 -3.82
CA ASP A 205 -20.72 1.38 -3.84
C ASP A 205 -21.45 1.05 -2.53
N ARG A 206 -22.76 1.30 -2.47
CA ARG A 206 -23.60 1.05 -1.29
C ARG A 206 -23.78 -0.43 -0.96
N ASP A 207 -23.58 -1.30 -1.94
CA ASP A 207 -23.80 -2.74 -1.83
C ASP A 207 -22.47 -3.50 -1.58
N TRP A 208 -21.39 -2.78 -1.27
CA TRP A 208 -20.03 -3.31 -1.08
C TRP A 208 -19.42 -3.91 -2.34
N ASN A 209 -19.90 -3.54 -3.53
CA ASN A 209 -19.22 -3.89 -4.76
C ASN A 209 -18.05 -2.95 -4.99
N GLU A 210 -16.92 -3.51 -5.42
CA GLU A 210 -15.76 -2.70 -5.79
C GLU A 210 -16.03 -1.94 -7.10
N ILE A 211 -15.94 -0.62 -7.02
CA ILE A 211 -15.95 0.26 -8.19
C ILE A 211 -14.57 0.21 -8.85
N GLY A 212 -13.52 0.33 -8.03
CA GLY A 212 -12.13 0.20 -8.45
C GLY A 212 -11.14 0.37 -7.30
N ARG A 213 -9.86 0.19 -7.60
CA ARG A 213 -8.76 0.33 -6.66
C ARG A 213 -7.58 1.11 -7.23
N TRP A 214 -6.86 1.81 -6.36
CA TRP A 214 -5.61 2.50 -6.64
C TRP A 214 -4.53 1.97 -5.68
N ILE A 215 -3.37 1.59 -6.20
CA ILE A 215 -2.36 0.84 -5.42
C ILE A 215 -1.00 1.52 -5.46
N GLU A 216 -0.44 1.72 -4.26
CA GLU A 216 0.91 2.15 -3.94
C GLU A 216 1.23 3.59 -4.38
N ARG A 217 1.31 3.81 -5.69
CA ARG A 217 1.83 5.02 -6.33
C ARG A 217 1.24 5.18 -7.72
N ALA A 218 1.15 6.43 -8.14
CA ALA A 218 0.83 6.74 -9.53
C ALA A 218 1.95 6.26 -10.46
N HIS A 219 1.63 5.96 -11.71
CA HIS A 219 2.59 5.54 -12.73
C HIS A 219 3.73 6.55 -12.89
N ALA A 220 3.43 7.86 -12.84
CA ALA A 220 4.43 8.91 -12.87
C ALA A 220 5.42 8.82 -11.68
N ALA A 221 4.91 8.56 -10.48
CA ALA A 221 5.73 8.39 -9.28
C ALA A 221 6.54 7.10 -9.34
N THR A 222 5.96 5.99 -9.81
CA THR A 222 6.66 4.72 -10.01
C THR A 222 7.85 4.88 -10.96
N ALA A 223 7.68 5.59 -12.07
CA ALA A 223 8.79 5.86 -13.01
C ALA A 223 9.93 6.65 -12.35
N LYS A 224 9.61 7.71 -11.59
CA LYS A 224 10.61 8.50 -10.85
C LYS A 224 11.33 7.68 -9.79
N VAL A 225 10.58 6.96 -8.96
CA VAL A 225 11.12 6.16 -7.86
C VAL A 225 12.04 5.05 -8.39
N SER A 226 11.64 4.34 -9.44
CA SER A 226 12.47 3.32 -10.09
C SER A 226 13.77 3.91 -10.64
N GLY A 227 13.70 5.09 -11.28
CA GLY A 227 14.88 5.80 -11.78
C GLY A 227 15.84 6.23 -10.67
N ILE A 228 15.33 6.69 -9.52
CA ILE A 228 16.13 7.05 -8.36
C ILE A 228 16.76 5.81 -7.72
N ARG A 229 15.99 4.73 -7.55
CA ARG A 229 16.46 3.45 -6.99
C ARG A 229 17.63 2.89 -7.79
N ALA A 230 17.52 2.90 -9.12
CA ALA A 230 18.57 2.43 -10.03
C ALA A 230 19.89 3.21 -9.90
N LYS A 231 19.82 4.50 -9.50
CA LYS A 231 20.99 5.37 -9.34
C LYS A 231 21.53 5.43 -7.91
N THR A 232 20.83 4.84 -6.95
CA THR A 232 21.16 4.91 -5.51
C THR A 232 21.37 3.52 -4.94
N LEU A 233 20.28 2.79 -4.65
CA LEU A 233 20.31 1.50 -3.96
C LEU A 233 20.94 0.39 -4.78
N ASP A 234 20.58 0.31 -6.06
CA ASP A 234 20.98 -0.82 -6.91
C ASP A 234 22.48 -0.78 -7.25
N VAL A 235 23.11 0.39 -7.14
CA VAL A 235 24.55 0.60 -7.39
C VAL A 235 25.37 0.71 -6.11
N ALA A 236 24.74 0.75 -4.94
CA ALA A 236 25.42 0.95 -3.68
C ALA A 236 26.16 -0.31 -3.20
N PRO A 237 27.44 -0.19 -2.78
CA PRO A 237 28.14 -1.25 -2.07
C PRO A 237 27.36 -1.72 -0.83
N LYS A 238 27.46 -3.00 -0.47
CA LYS A 238 26.71 -3.60 0.65
C LYS A 238 26.97 -2.89 1.98
N ASP A 239 28.19 -2.42 2.20
CA ASP A 239 28.64 -1.67 3.38
C ASP A 239 28.10 -0.24 3.44
N LYS A 240 27.50 0.27 2.36
CA LYS A 240 26.93 1.63 2.25
C LYS A 240 25.42 1.65 2.01
N GLN A 241 24.75 0.51 2.19
CA GLN A 241 23.32 0.38 1.91
C GLN A 241 22.46 1.32 2.77
N ASP A 242 22.81 1.54 4.04
CA ASP A 242 22.06 2.46 4.90
C ASP A 242 22.13 3.91 4.43
N ALA A 243 23.32 4.36 4.04
CA ALA A 243 23.51 5.69 3.47
C ALA A 243 22.79 5.83 2.13
N ALA A 244 22.84 4.80 1.29
CA ALA A 244 22.10 4.76 0.02
C ALA A 244 20.58 4.78 0.22
N MET A 245 20.06 4.11 1.25
CA MET A 245 18.65 4.15 1.65
C MET A 245 18.23 5.55 2.12
N ALA A 246 19.07 6.23 2.89
CA ALA A 246 18.80 7.60 3.31
C ALA A 246 18.75 8.55 2.09
N GLU A 247 19.73 8.45 1.18
CA GLU A 247 19.78 9.27 -0.02
C GLU A 247 18.62 8.97 -0.98
N TYR A 248 18.29 7.69 -1.19
CA TYR A 248 17.11 7.27 -1.95
C TYR A 248 15.83 7.90 -1.40
N ARG A 249 15.60 7.81 -0.08
CA ARG A 249 14.41 8.37 0.55
C ARG A 249 14.34 9.90 0.38
N LYS A 250 15.48 10.57 0.51
CA LYS A 250 15.61 12.02 0.33
C LYS A 250 15.30 12.44 -1.11
N GLN A 251 15.88 11.77 -2.10
CA GLN A 251 15.64 12.09 -3.51
C GLN A 251 14.19 11.82 -3.91
N VAL A 252 13.59 10.72 -3.44
CA VAL A 252 12.17 10.45 -3.69
C VAL A 252 11.29 11.54 -3.08
N GLN A 253 11.58 11.95 -1.84
CA GLN A 253 10.82 13.03 -1.20
C GLN A 253 10.97 14.36 -1.96
N ALA A 254 12.15 14.67 -2.48
CA ALA A 254 12.37 15.88 -3.27
C ALA A 254 11.51 15.93 -4.54
N GLU A 255 11.24 14.79 -5.19
CA GLU A 255 10.32 14.73 -6.34
C GLU A 255 8.86 15.01 -5.96
N TYR A 256 8.45 14.65 -4.73
CA TYR A 256 7.12 14.99 -4.20
C TYR A 256 7.03 16.46 -3.77
N ASP A 257 8.13 17.02 -3.26
CA ASP A 257 8.20 18.43 -2.83
C ASP A 257 8.37 19.43 -4.00
N VAL A 258 8.41 18.96 -5.26
CA VAL A 258 8.45 19.84 -6.44
C VAL A 258 7.24 20.78 -6.42
N PRO A 259 7.42 22.10 -6.59
CA PRO A 259 6.32 23.07 -6.59
C PRO A 259 5.20 22.68 -7.55
N GLY A 260 3.95 22.81 -7.10
CA GLY A 260 2.76 22.34 -7.81
C GLY A 260 2.43 20.86 -7.59
N GLY A 261 3.32 20.09 -6.96
CA GLY A 261 3.07 18.71 -6.54
C GLY A 261 2.76 17.75 -7.69
N PRO A 262 3.56 17.71 -8.77
CA PRO A 262 3.21 16.99 -10.00
C PRO A 262 2.92 15.50 -9.77
N LEU A 263 3.58 14.86 -8.80
CA LEU A 263 3.31 13.47 -8.45
C LEU A 263 1.95 13.28 -7.77
N TRP A 264 1.51 14.21 -6.92
CA TRP A 264 0.16 14.21 -6.37
C TRP A 264 -0.88 14.50 -7.44
N ARG A 265 -0.62 15.44 -8.35
CA ARG A 265 -1.51 15.73 -9.48
C ARG A 265 -1.70 14.50 -10.38
N ALA A 266 -0.61 13.77 -10.66
CA ALA A 266 -0.70 12.52 -11.41
C ALA A 266 -1.55 11.46 -10.66
N ALA A 267 -1.37 11.32 -9.36
CA ALA A 267 -2.19 10.40 -8.55
C ALA A 267 -3.67 10.79 -8.53
N ALA A 268 -3.98 12.09 -8.33
CA ALA A 268 -5.35 12.59 -8.39
C ALA A 268 -5.98 12.35 -9.76
N GLN A 269 -5.22 12.56 -10.85
CA GLN A 269 -5.67 12.30 -12.21
C GLN A 269 -5.96 10.81 -12.45
N GLU A 270 -5.13 9.90 -11.96
CA GLU A 270 -5.38 8.46 -12.08
C GLU A 270 -6.64 8.03 -11.33
N VAL A 271 -6.83 8.52 -10.09
CA VAL A 271 -8.05 8.23 -9.32
C VAL A 271 -9.28 8.83 -10.01
N ARG A 272 -9.17 10.04 -10.56
CA ARG A 272 -10.22 10.66 -11.36
C ARG A 272 -10.59 9.80 -12.56
N LEU A 273 -9.61 9.39 -13.38
CA LEU A 273 -9.85 8.55 -14.56
C LEU A 273 -10.48 7.21 -14.20
N LEU A 274 -10.01 6.58 -13.11
CA LEU A 274 -10.60 5.35 -12.58
C LEU A 274 -12.10 5.55 -12.30
N LEU A 275 -12.46 6.59 -11.56
CA LEU A 275 -13.86 6.87 -11.23
C LEU A 275 -14.68 7.28 -12.45
N GLU A 276 -14.15 8.12 -13.34
CA GLU A 276 -14.82 8.51 -14.59
C GLU A 276 -15.18 7.30 -15.44
N GLN A 277 -14.24 6.37 -15.60
CA GLN A 277 -14.45 5.16 -16.40
C GLN A 277 -15.43 4.20 -15.73
N ARG A 278 -15.29 3.98 -14.42
CA ARG A 278 -16.08 2.97 -13.69
C ARG A 278 -17.50 3.42 -13.37
N LEU A 279 -17.72 4.72 -13.25
CA LEU A 279 -19.03 5.31 -12.96
C LEU A 279 -19.70 5.92 -14.20
N GLY A 280 -19.03 5.91 -15.36
CA GLY A 280 -19.58 6.49 -16.59
C GLY A 280 -19.74 8.00 -16.54
N LEU A 281 -18.87 8.71 -15.80
CA LEU A 281 -18.92 10.17 -15.63
C LEU A 281 -18.18 10.94 -16.74
N ALA A 282 -17.60 10.22 -17.71
CA ALA A 282 -16.92 10.85 -18.84
C ALA A 282 -17.88 11.80 -19.57
N PRO A 283 -17.44 13.02 -19.95
CA PRO A 283 -18.28 13.95 -20.68
C PRO A 283 -18.77 13.27 -21.97
N LYS A 284 -20.09 13.24 -22.16
CA LYS A 284 -20.70 12.80 -23.42
C LYS A 284 -20.15 13.75 -24.50
N LYS A 285 -19.40 13.19 -25.45
CA LYS A 285 -18.86 13.91 -26.60
C LYS A 285 -19.99 14.45 -27.48
#